data_AF-A0A7W0YFI5-F1
#
_entry.id   AF-A0A7W0YFI5-F1
#
_cell.length_a   1.000
_cell.length_b   1.000
_cell.length_c   1.000
_cell.angle_alpha   90.00
_cell.angle_beta   90.00
_cell.angle_gamma   90.00
#
_symmetry.space_group_name_H-M   'P 1'
#
loop_
_entity.id
_entity.type
_entity.pdbx_description
1 polymer ?
#
loop_
_entity_poly.entity_id
_entity_poly.type
_entity_poly.pdbx_seq_one_letter_code
_entity_poly.pdbx_strand_id
1 'polypeptide(L)' 'MKGELFGVIPYDFERPTFAKVRERLWNPKSDDILVPQVFGVGWTINLAALNRRYPTAFYGLVGLVAWRVVRKLRSARAS' A
#
# COMPACT_ATOMS: atom_id res chain seq x y z
N MET A 1 -1.03 -1.18 -21.57
CA MET A 1 -2.49 -1.33 -21.75
C MET A 1 -3.13 -1.19 -20.39
N LYS A 2 -4.22 -0.43 -20.31
CA LYS A 2 -4.98 -0.19 -19.08
C LYS A 2 -6.47 -0.27 -19.35
N GLY A 3 -7.25 -0.66 -18.35
CA GLY A 3 -8.70 -0.78 -18.47
C GLY A 3 -9.31 -1.38 -17.21
N GLU A 4 -10.54 -1.88 -17.32
CA GLU A 4 -11.28 -2.48 -16.22
C GLU A 4 -11.86 -3.83 -16.64
N LEU A 5 -11.70 -4.85 -15.80
CA LEU A 5 -12.40 -6.12 -15.90
C LEU A 5 -13.76 -5.99 -15.22
N PHE A 6 -14.81 -6.45 -15.91
CA PHE A 6 -16.19 -6.40 -15.44
C PHE A 6 -16.68 -5.00 -15.00
N GLY A 7 -16.01 -3.93 -15.44
CA GLY A 7 -16.31 -2.54 -15.07
C GLY A 7 -15.98 -2.16 -13.63
N VAL A 8 -15.21 -2.99 -12.90
CA VAL A 8 -14.91 -2.74 -11.47
C VAL A 8 -13.44 -2.97 -11.12
N ILE A 9 -12.80 -4.00 -11.70
CA ILE A 9 -11.45 -4.40 -11.31
C ILE A 9 -10.45 -3.77 -12.29
N PRO A 10 -9.66 -2.76 -11.89
CA PRO A 10 -8.75 -2.11 -12.81
C PRO A 10 -7.56 -3.02 -13.14
N TYR A 11 -7.01 -2.85 -14.33
CA TYR A 11 -5.76 -3.50 -14.73
C TYR A 11 -4.85 -2.53 -15.48
N ASP A 12 -3.55 -2.74 -15.34
CA ASP A 12 -2.51 -1.90 -15.93
C ASP A 12 -1.26 -2.75 -16.20
N PHE A 13 -0.97 -3.03 -17.47
CA PHE A 13 0.19 -3.81 -17.90
C PHE A 13 1.29 -2.94 -18.54
N GLU A 14 1.31 -1.64 -18.25
CA GLU A 14 2.42 -0.78 -18.67
C GLU A 14 3.62 -0.96 -17.75
N ARG A 15 4.85 -0.96 -18.29
CA ARG A 15 6.06 -1.15 -17.49
C ARG A 15 6.06 -0.20 -16.27
N PRO A 16 6.21 -0.74 -15.05
CA PRO A 16 6.18 0.07 -13.85
C PRO A 16 7.39 1.02 -13.84
N THR A 17 7.16 2.27 -13.46
CA THR A 17 8.21 3.25 -13.20
C THR A 17 8.22 3.58 -11.71
N PHE A 18 9.37 3.99 -11.19
CA PHE A 18 9.46 4.44 -9.79
C PHE A 18 8.52 5.61 -9.48
N ALA A 19 8.32 6.52 -10.45
CA ALA A 19 7.36 7.60 -10.33
C ALA A 19 5.93 7.06 -10.14
N LYS A 20 5.52 6.09 -10.96
CA LYS A 20 4.20 5.44 -10.85
C LYS A 20 4.05 4.65 -9.54
N VAL A 21 5.08 3.95 -9.09
CA VAL A 21 5.09 3.25 -7.78
C VAL A 21 4.83 4.25 -6.66
N ARG A 22 5.58 5.36 -6.63
CA ARG A 22 5.41 6.40 -5.62
C ARG A 22 4.03 7.05 -5.69
N GLU A 23 3.55 7.32 -6.90
CA GLU A 23 2.22 7.91 -7.12
C GLU A 23 1.10 6.99 -6.62
N ARG A 24 1.16 5.67 -6.86
CA ARG A 24 0.08 4.77 -6.40
C ARG A 24 0.17 4.45 -4.91
N LEU A 25 1.38 4.34 -4.34
CA LEU A 25 1.56 3.98 -2.93
C LEU A 25 1.53 5.19 -1.98
N TRP A 26 1.97 6.36 -2.44
CA TRP A 26 2.14 7.55 -1.61
C TRP A 26 1.86 8.83 -2.42
N ASN A 27 0.59 9.07 -2.70
CA ASN A 27 0.13 10.33 -3.29
C ASN A 27 -0.66 11.15 -2.26
N PRO A 28 -0.04 12.14 -1.60
CA PRO A 28 -0.71 13.00 -0.63
C PRO A 28 -1.76 13.94 -1.24
N LYS A 29 -1.77 14.08 -2.57
CA LYS A 29 -2.72 14.96 -3.29
C LYS A 29 -4.05 14.27 -3.60
N SER A 30 -4.14 12.95 -3.46
CA SER A 30 -5.36 12.18 -3.69
C SER A 30 -5.96 11.74 -2.35
N ASP A 31 -7.29 11.78 -2.28
CA ASP A 31 -8.08 11.31 -1.15
C ASP A 31 -8.49 9.84 -1.29
N ASP A 32 -8.22 9.24 -2.46
CA ASP A 32 -8.56 7.85 -2.75
C ASP A 32 -7.60 6.90 -2.04
N ILE A 33 -8.15 6.00 -1.23
CA ILE A 33 -7.40 4.97 -0.52
C ILE A 33 -7.12 3.78 -1.44
N LEU A 34 -8.11 3.37 -2.24
CA LEU A 34 -7.96 2.31 -3.24
C LEU A 34 -7.76 2.95 -4.61
N VAL A 35 -6.61 2.70 -5.20
CA VAL A 35 -6.23 3.20 -6.53
C VAL A 35 -5.87 2.03 -7.44
N PRO A 36 -5.91 2.18 -8.78
CA PRO A 36 -5.46 1.13 -9.69
C PRO A 36 -4.03 0.68 -9.37
N GLN A 37 -3.79 -0.63 -9.46
CA GLN A 37 -2.48 -1.21 -9.16
C GLN A 37 -1.36 -0.68 -10.06
N VAL A 38 -0.13 -0.63 -9.54
CA VAL A 38 1.05 -0.16 -10.29
C VAL A 38 1.26 -0.96 -11.58
N PHE A 39 1.11 -2.28 -11.49
CA PHE A 39 1.23 -3.24 -12.58
C PHE A 39 0.41 -4.49 -12.29
N GLY A 40 -0.28 -5.04 -13.28
CA GLY A 40 -1.13 -6.24 -13.16
C GLY A 40 -2.62 -5.91 -13.05
N VAL A 41 -3.36 -6.71 -12.29
CA VAL A 41 -4.81 -6.61 -12.11
C VAL A 41 -5.12 -6.38 -10.63
N GLY A 42 -5.98 -5.40 -10.33
CA GLY A 42 -6.46 -5.11 -8.98
C GLY A 42 -6.11 -3.70 -8.48
N TRP A 43 -6.15 -3.55 -7.16
CA TRP A 43 -5.98 -2.27 -6.49
C TRP A 43 -4.68 -2.21 -5.70
N THR A 44 -4.21 -0.99 -5.47
CA THR A 44 -3.14 -0.64 -4.55
C THR A 44 -3.70 0.29 -3.48
N ILE A 45 -3.11 0.23 -2.28
CA ILE A 45 -3.46 1.15 -1.20
C ILE A 45 -2.56 2.38 -1.28
N ASN A 46 -3.16 3.56 -1.40
CA ASN A 46 -2.47 4.83 -1.19
C ASN A 46 -2.32 5.05 0.33
N LEU A 47 -1.12 4.77 0.84
CA LEU A 47 -0.81 4.87 2.26
C LEU A 47 -0.86 6.31 2.78
N ALA A 48 -0.64 7.31 1.92
CA ALA A 48 -0.77 8.71 2.31
C ALA A 48 -2.24 9.07 2.61
N ALA A 49 -3.17 8.62 1.75
CA ALA A 49 -4.60 8.79 1.99
C ALA A 49 -5.08 7.98 3.21
N LEU A 50 -4.61 6.74 3.36
CA LEU A 50 -4.93 5.91 4.52
C LEU A 50 -4.49 6.56 5.84
N ASN A 51 -3.26 7.06 5.93
CA ASN A 51 -2.76 7.72 7.13
C ASN A 51 -3.59 8.98 7.47
N ARG A 52 -3.89 9.80 6.46
CA ARG A 52 -4.66 11.04 6.67
C ARG A 52 -6.11 10.76 7.08
N ARG A 53 -6.75 9.73 6.51
CA ARG A 53 -8.17 9.44 6.77
C ARG A 53 -8.39 8.54 7.99
N TYR A 54 -7.50 7.58 8.21
CA TYR A 54 -7.58 6.58 9.27
C TYR A 54 -6.23 6.42 10.00
N PRO A 55 -5.77 7.47 10.69
CA PRO A 55 -4.45 7.47 11.34
C PRO A 55 -4.32 6.35 12.38
N THR A 56 -5.40 6.06 13.13
CA THR A 56 -5.41 4.98 14.12
C THR A 56 -5.18 3.61 13.50
N ALA A 57 -5.83 3.31 12.38
CA ALA A 57 -5.63 2.04 11.66
C ALA A 57 -4.21 1.95 11.08
N PHE A 58 -3.72 3.05 10.50
CA PHE A 58 -2.37 3.13 9.95
C PHE A 58 -1.29 2.88 11.01
N TYR A 59 -1.30 3.65 12.11
CA TYR A 59 -0.31 3.51 13.18
C TYR A 59 -0.50 2.23 13.99
N GLY A 60 -1.73 1.71 14.11
CA GLY A 60 -1.98 0.40 14.71
C GLY A 60 -1.31 -0.74 13.95
N LEU A 61 -1.42 -0.75 12.61
CA LEU A 61 -0.75 -1.72 11.76
C LEU A 61 0.78 -1.60 11.83
N VAL A 62 1.30 -0.38 11.76
CA VAL A 62 2.75 -0.12 11.90
C VAL A 62 3.25 -0.62 13.25
N GLY A 63 2.54 -0.30 14.33
CA GLY A 63 2.85 -0.78 15.68
C GLY A 63 2.84 -2.30 15.79
N LEU A 64 1.85 -2.97 15.19
CA LEU A 64 1.77 -4.44 15.18
C LEU A 64 2.96 -5.06 14.45
N VAL A 65 3.34 -4.55 13.27
CA VAL A 65 4.49 -5.05 12.50
C VAL A 65 5.79 -4.82 13.28
N ALA A 66 5.99 -3.62 13.83
CA ALA A 66 7.16 -3.30 14.65
C ALA A 66 7.25 -4.24 15.87
N TRP A 67 6.13 -4.46 16.57
CA TRP A 67 6.07 -5.40 17.68
C TRP A 67 6.47 -6.82 17.28
N ARG A 68 5.99 -7.32 16.12
CA ARG A 68 6.37 -8.66 15.62
C ARG A 68 7.87 -8.75 15.33
N VAL A 69 8.46 -7.72 14.73
CA VAL A 69 9.90 -7.67 14.43
C VAL A 69 10.73 -7.64 15.72
N VAL A 70 10.41 -6.73 16.64
CA VAL A 70 11.11 -6.60 17.93
C VAL A 70 11.02 -7.90 18.74
N ARG A 71 9.85 -8.54 18.77
CA ARG A 71 9.67 -9.84 19.46
C ARG A 71 10.58 -10.92 18.88
N LYS A 72 10.69 -11.01 17.54
CA LYS A 72 11.58 -11.97 16.87
C LYS A 72 13.07 -11.71 17.17
N LEU A 73 13.48 -10.44 17.20
CA LEU A 73 14.86 -10.06 17.53
C LEU A 73 15.19 -10.37 19.00
N ARG A 74 14.26 -10.13 19.92
CA ARG A 74 14.44 -10.47 21.34
C ARG A 74 14.55 -11.97 21.56
N SER A 75 13.75 -12.80 20.86
CA SER A 75 13.88 -14.26 20.97
C SER A 75 15.20 -14.78 20.41
N ALA A 76 15.74 -14.16 19.34
CA ALA A 76 17.01 -14.57 18.74
C ALA A 76 18.24 -14.18 19.57
N ARG A 77 18.15 -13.16 20.44
CA ARG A 77 19.23 -12.74 21.34
C ARG A 77 19.21 -13.49 22.68
N ALA A 78 18.09 -14.15 23.00
CA ALA A 78 17.92 -14.93 24.23
C ALA A 78 18.24 -16.43 24.04
N SER A 79 18.76 -16.82 22.88
CA SER A 79 19.26 -18.17 22.53
C SER A 79 20.75 -18.10 22.23
#